data_AF-A0A1L7UAR8-F1
#
_entry.id   AF-A0A1L7UAR8-F1
#
_cell.length_a   1.000
_cell.length_b   1.000
_cell.length_c   1.000
_cell.angle_alpha   90.00
_cell.angle_beta   90.00
_cell.angle_gamma   90.00
#
_symmetry.space_group_name_H-M   'P 1'
#
loop_
_entity.id
_entity.type
_entity.pdbx_description
1 polymer ?
#
loop_
_entity_poly.entity_id
_entity_poly.type
_entity_poly.pdbx_seq_one_letter_code
_entity_poly.pdbx_strand_id
1 'polypeptide(L)'
;MKVEKVTLWSVVWSVPNKRPHLTDSQLALEIALDAIRDRRMRSDKTIAQLTLESLAFSAKRLIKTLVSAAGEENGKFPSMFFPELLLDECRSLARFCPTIFHMRFSVIVSYVCLLGYRPREIWPLLDGGEHIFDLHPIMQAIFQESINMLDIALTRSPEAVTEKILGMTTVRLCVCWPEGLQKLLHTNAVGVLDESALEVAVNADCIESADLLFKAGCPVNYGDKTESIFQRASELCMDVIASNLARRRSDLLSLAQQQQVVCQDLLLTSDIPDDQASYLCSCLDKSGISIPLALRVPSSYTTIYHFRGTSIYHYPILFKNGFTHLSAPNVFGLLPTMTQHLFHEPRRIEIGYGNVVEGMDWVESQRIMEQTPKGPFNLGLNIGATSWHYLSRYCSDFHPPLRCFYPGNAKGVLGVPLLDNCRCWCTPPDKGCTPLTTGLKAYVKDFNKLESNVLCSFFHTVILDTEEGDSYITGWCNEVIRFLTFEALEMTHTCCQFTVIDRPDISPDKFNLLMNCDPRKWQKIRSHKREQENAALLERLMEEFIAYMMHMRLSTRSLEIFVNGYWRQRMSEIYAVDSNEIKNIQNCLVGIKTQRCASKQG
;
A
#
# COMPACT_ATOMS: atom_id res chain seq x y z
N MET A 1 11.16 -32.30 -20.45
CA MET A 1 10.27 -31.63 -19.48
C MET A 1 10.55 -31.98 -18.01
N LYS A 2 10.68 -33.26 -17.56
CA LYS A 2 11.07 -33.57 -16.16
C LYS A 2 12.48 -33.07 -15.76
N VAL A 3 13.41 -32.98 -16.73
CA VAL A 3 14.80 -32.56 -16.47
C VAL A 3 14.91 -31.06 -16.17
N GLU A 4 14.09 -30.21 -16.79
CA GLU A 4 14.21 -28.73 -16.66
C GLU A 4 13.91 -28.22 -15.25
N LYS A 5 12.92 -28.78 -14.55
CA LYS A 5 12.62 -28.37 -13.16
C LYS A 5 13.68 -28.86 -12.18
N VAL A 6 14.23 -30.07 -12.36
CA VAL A 6 15.30 -30.60 -11.49
C VAL A 6 16.62 -29.82 -11.67
N THR A 7 16.98 -29.40 -12.89
CA THR A 7 18.09 -28.45 -13.12
C THR A 7 17.84 -27.05 -12.56
N LEU A 8 16.57 -26.63 -12.41
CA LEU A 8 16.22 -25.36 -11.77
C LEU A 8 16.59 -25.35 -10.28
N TRP A 9 16.63 -26.50 -9.60
CA TRP A 9 17.02 -26.61 -8.19
C TRP A 9 18.55 -26.73 -7.99
N SER A 10 19.31 -27.13 -9.02
CA SER A 10 20.77 -27.30 -8.93
C SER A 10 21.58 -26.06 -9.38
N VAL A 11 21.05 -25.21 -10.26
CA VAL A 11 21.79 -24.10 -10.90
C VAL A 11 21.70 -22.75 -10.14
N VAL A 12 20.84 -22.61 -9.13
CA VAL A 12 20.45 -21.30 -8.54
C VAL A 12 21.34 -20.80 -7.38
N TRP A 13 22.47 -21.47 -7.08
CA TRP A 13 23.20 -21.27 -5.81
C TRP A 13 24.64 -20.73 -5.96
N SER A 14 24.91 -19.85 -6.92
CA SER A 14 26.22 -19.18 -7.06
C SER A 14 26.11 -17.65 -6.98
N VAL A 15 26.90 -17.02 -6.08
CA VAL A 15 26.91 -15.57 -5.79
C VAL A 15 27.95 -14.83 -6.66
N PRO A 16 27.66 -13.61 -7.13
CA PRO A 16 28.66 -12.55 -7.06
C PRO A 16 28.11 -11.17 -6.66
N ASN A 17 28.90 -10.43 -5.87
CA ASN A 17 28.57 -9.13 -5.31
C ASN A 17 29.59 -8.08 -5.81
N LYS A 18 29.12 -6.95 -6.35
CA LYS A 18 29.82 -5.62 -6.36
C LYS A 18 28.93 -4.53 -7.00
N ARG A 19 28.82 -3.36 -6.36
CA ARG A 19 28.24 -2.10 -6.89
C ARG A 19 29.27 -0.95 -6.83
N PRO A 20 29.18 0.10 -7.67
CA PRO A 20 30.11 1.25 -7.69
C PRO A 20 29.59 2.49 -6.91
N HIS A 21 30.48 3.46 -6.64
CA HIS A 21 30.32 4.61 -5.73
C HIS A 21 29.92 5.96 -6.38
N LEU A 22 29.48 6.91 -5.54
CA LEU A 22 28.76 8.18 -5.79
C LEU A 22 29.47 9.30 -6.59
N THR A 23 30.77 9.23 -6.89
CA THR A 23 31.57 10.40 -7.31
C THR A 23 31.27 10.91 -8.73
N ASP A 24 30.76 10.05 -9.61
CA ASP A 24 30.62 10.39 -11.04
C ASP A 24 29.43 11.33 -11.34
N SER A 25 28.50 11.45 -10.39
CA SER A 25 27.27 12.23 -10.57
C SER A 25 27.45 13.73 -10.30
N GLN A 26 28.47 14.13 -9.54
CA GLN A 26 28.79 15.54 -9.26
C GLN A 26 29.48 16.20 -10.45
N LEU A 27 30.44 15.50 -11.07
CA LEU A 27 31.17 15.97 -12.24
C LEU A 27 30.25 16.26 -13.45
N ALA A 28 29.21 15.44 -13.64
CA ALA A 28 28.24 15.63 -14.71
C ALA A 28 27.40 16.93 -14.55
N LEU A 29 27.23 17.43 -13.33
CA LEU A 29 26.42 18.63 -13.06
C LEU A 29 27.21 19.92 -13.35
N GLU A 30 28.50 19.96 -13.00
CA GLU A 30 29.37 21.12 -13.27
C GLU A 30 29.57 21.35 -14.77
N ILE A 31 29.75 20.28 -15.54
CA ILE A 31 29.91 20.34 -17.01
C ILE A 31 28.66 20.92 -17.69
N ALA A 32 27.46 20.56 -17.20
CA ALA A 32 26.21 21.08 -17.75
C ALA A 32 26.01 22.57 -17.44
N LEU A 33 26.47 23.03 -16.27
CA LEU A 33 26.37 24.44 -15.87
C LEU A 33 27.35 25.34 -16.64
N ASP A 34 28.55 24.86 -16.95
CA ASP A 34 29.51 25.61 -17.76
C ASP A 34 29.09 25.72 -19.23
N ALA A 35 28.40 24.72 -19.79
CA ALA A 35 27.83 24.79 -21.14
C ALA A 35 26.75 25.88 -21.27
N ILE A 36 26.00 26.16 -20.19
CA ILE A 36 24.95 27.20 -20.14
C ILE A 36 25.53 28.63 -20.13
N ARG A 37 26.78 28.80 -19.68
CA ARG A 37 27.43 30.12 -19.57
C ARG A 37 27.85 30.70 -20.93
N ASP A 38 27.96 29.89 -21.99
CA ASP A 38 28.38 30.36 -23.31
C ASP A 38 27.22 31.04 -24.08
N ARG A 39 27.37 32.35 -24.33
CA ARG A 39 26.36 33.21 -24.99
C ARG A 39 26.04 32.80 -26.43
N ARG A 40 26.86 31.98 -27.10
CA ARG A 40 26.63 31.57 -28.50
C ARG A 40 25.53 30.53 -28.69
N MET A 41 25.05 29.87 -27.63
CA MET A 41 24.14 28.73 -27.75
C MET A 41 22.63 29.07 -27.70
N ARG A 42 22.24 30.35 -27.62
CA ARG A 42 20.83 30.77 -27.40
C ARG A 42 19.92 30.74 -28.62
N SER A 43 20.42 30.51 -29.83
CA SER A 43 19.62 30.59 -31.07
C SER A 43 19.14 29.23 -31.64
N ASP A 44 19.51 28.10 -31.02
CA ASP A 44 19.16 26.78 -31.53
C ASP A 44 18.01 26.14 -30.75
N LYS A 45 16.88 25.89 -31.44
CA LYS A 45 15.66 25.27 -30.86
C LYS A 45 15.92 23.89 -30.27
N THR A 46 16.89 23.15 -30.80
CA THR A 46 17.25 21.81 -30.32
C THR A 46 17.97 21.89 -28.98
N ILE A 47 18.81 22.91 -28.81
CA ILE A 47 19.52 23.20 -27.56
C ILE A 47 18.54 23.74 -26.52
N ALA A 48 17.56 24.56 -26.90
CA ALA A 48 16.50 25.01 -25.99
C ALA A 48 15.67 23.83 -25.41
N GLN A 49 15.37 22.82 -26.24
CA GLN A 49 14.68 21.59 -25.79
C GLN A 49 15.56 20.75 -24.85
N LEU A 50 16.83 20.54 -25.19
CA LEU A 50 17.81 19.87 -24.32
C LEU A 50 18.04 20.64 -23.01
N THR A 51 18.01 21.97 -23.05
CA THR A 51 18.11 22.84 -21.87
C THR A 51 16.86 22.72 -21.00
N LEU A 52 15.67 22.53 -21.59
CA LEU A 52 14.42 22.29 -20.87
C LEU A 52 14.43 20.92 -20.18
N GLU A 53 14.96 19.89 -20.85
CA GLU A 53 15.14 18.55 -20.29
C GLU A 53 16.21 18.52 -19.20
N SER A 54 17.33 19.23 -19.39
CA SER A 54 18.36 19.42 -18.36
C SER A 54 17.86 20.25 -17.18
N LEU A 55 17.02 21.28 -17.39
CA LEU A 55 16.39 22.03 -16.30
C LEU A 55 15.31 21.21 -15.59
N ALA A 56 14.54 20.40 -16.31
CA ALA A 56 13.59 19.47 -15.71
C ALA A 56 14.32 18.40 -14.89
N PHE A 57 15.46 17.93 -15.39
CA PHE A 57 16.35 17.02 -14.69
C PHE A 57 16.99 17.67 -13.45
N SER A 58 17.49 18.90 -13.56
CA SER A 58 18.06 19.66 -12.44
C SER A 58 17.00 20.06 -11.41
N ALA A 59 15.79 20.43 -11.83
CA ALA A 59 14.66 20.69 -10.92
C ALA A 59 14.21 19.39 -10.23
N LYS A 60 14.14 18.27 -10.96
CA LYS A 60 13.85 16.95 -10.38
C LYS A 60 14.94 16.51 -9.42
N ARG A 61 16.20 16.84 -9.70
CA ARG A 61 17.37 16.55 -8.85
C ARG A 61 17.42 17.47 -7.64
N LEU A 62 17.09 18.75 -7.78
CA LEU A 62 16.93 19.71 -6.69
C LEU A 62 15.78 19.29 -5.78
N ILE A 63 14.61 18.95 -6.33
CA ILE A 63 13.49 18.39 -5.57
C ILE A 63 13.93 17.10 -4.86
N LYS A 64 14.68 16.23 -5.53
CA LYS A 64 15.23 15.00 -4.91
C LYS A 64 16.24 15.31 -3.81
N THR A 65 17.10 16.31 -3.97
CA THR A 65 18.06 16.77 -2.96
C THR A 65 17.35 17.42 -1.77
N LEU A 66 16.32 18.22 -2.02
CA LEU A 66 15.46 18.83 -0.98
C LEU A 66 14.69 17.75 -0.21
N VAL A 67 14.20 16.71 -0.89
CA VAL A 67 13.55 15.55 -0.28
C VAL A 67 14.55 14.68 0.49
N SER A 68 15.77 14.50 -0.01
CA SER A 68 16.83 13.75 0.69
C SER A 68 17.35 14.51 1.92
N ALA A 69 17.51 15.83 1.82
CA ALA A 69 17.94 16.68 2.92
C ALA A 69 16.88 16.79 4.03
N ALA A 70 15.60 16.66 3.68
CA ALA A 70 14.51 16.58 4.66
C ALA A 70 14.47 15.24 5.42
N GLY A 71 15.09 14.17 4.88
CA GLY A 71 14.97 12.80 5.40
C GLY A 71 16.19 12.24 6.15
N GLU A 72 17.30 12.96 6.30
CA GLU A 72 18.56 12.38 6.84
C GLU A 72 18.82 12.59 8.35
N GLU A 73 18.04 13.37 9.10
CA GLU A 73 18.24 13.48 10.56
C GLU A 73 16.93 13.39 11.37
N ASN A 74 16.94 12.49 12.36
CA ASN A 74 15.86 12.25 13.30
C ASN A 74 15.40 13.54 14.00
N GLY A 75 14.26 14.08 13.54
CA GLY A 75 13.43 15.01 14.30
C GLY A 75 13.88 16.47 14.28
N LYS A 76 13.11 17.29 13.54
CA LYS A 76 13.13 18.77 13.51
C LYS A 76 14.38 19.38 12.87
N PHE A 77 14.38 19.45 11.54
CA PHE A 77 15.10 20.52 10.86
C PHE A 77 14.54 21.88 11.37
N PRO A 78 15.38 22.84 11.79
CA PRO A 78 14.91 24.17 12.11
C PRO A 78 14.27 24.77 10.86
N SER A 79 13.01 25.22 10.95
CA SER A 79 12.29 25.91 9.87
C SER A 79 13.01 27.15 9.33
N MET A 80 14.14 27.55 9.94
CA MET A 80 14.97 28.68 9.56
C MET A 80 15.91 28.40 8.37
N PHE A 81 16.39 27.17 8.15
CA PHE A 81 17.39 26.89 7.10
C PHE A 81 16.80 26.52 5.74
N PHE A 82 15.60 25.94 5.73
CA PHE A 82 14.93 25.52 4.49
C PHE A 82 14.52 26.71 3.60
N PRO A 83 13.97 27.82 4.15
CA PRO A 83 13.68 29.02 3.36
C PRO A 83 14.95 29.65 2.77
N GLU A 84 16.09 29.61 3.47
CA GLU A 84 17.38 30.15 3.00
C GLU A 84 17.96 29.33 1.84
N LEU A 85 17.92 27.99 1.93
CA LEU A 85 18.38 27.09 0.87
C LEU A 85 17.47 27.18 -0.38
N LEU A 86 16.15 27.21 -0.17
CA LEU A 86 15.20 27.53 -1.25
C LEU A 86 15.40 28.94 -1.77
N LEU A 87 15.76 29.92 -0.91
CA LEU A 87 16.06 31.30 -1.31
C LEU A 87 17.24 31.35 -2.28
N ASP A 88 18.34 30.67 -1.96
CA ASP A 88 19.56 30.74 -2.78
C ASP A 88 19.39 30.01 -4.11
N GLU A 89 18.73 28.85 -4.10
CA GLU A 89 18.39 28.08 -5.30
C GLU A 89 17.30 28.78 -6.15
N CYS A 90 16.21 29.29 -5.54
CA CYS A 90 15.16 30.01 -6.26
C CYS A 90 15.61 31.39 -6.75
N ARG A 91 16.45 32.13 -6.01
CA ARG A 91 17.07 33.38 -6.51
C ARG A 91 18.01 33.08 -7.68
N SER A 92 18.74 31.97 -7.62
CA SER A 92 19.57 31.51 -8.73
C SER A 92 18.72 31.10 -9.94
N LEU A 93 17.58 30.42 -9.77
CA LEU A 93 16.68 30.10 -10.88
C LEU A 93 15.91 31.33 -11.42
N ALA A 94 15.48 32.25 -10.55
CA ALA A 94 14.72 33.47 -10.90
C ALA A 94 15.53 34.45 -11.73
N ARG A 95 16.83 34.53 -11.48
CA ARG A 95 17.76 35.36 -12.26
C ARG A 95 17.98 34.88 -13.69
N PHE A 96 17.71 33.60 -14.00
CA PHE A 96 18.14 32.98 -15.27
C PHE A 96 17.05 32.89 -16.35
N CYS A 97 15.75 32.93 -16.03
CA CYS A 97 14.67 32.94 -17.04
C CYS A 97 13.35 33.52 -16.51
N PRO A 98 13.09 34.84 -16.70
CA PRO A 98 11.81 35.48 -16.34
C PRO A 98 10.59 34.81 -17.00
N THR A 99 10.75 34.32 -18.23
CA THR A 99 9.69 33.65 -19.01
C THR A 99 9.36 32.23 -18.50
N ILE A 100 10.33 31.53 -17.88
CA ILE A 100 10.12 30.22 -17.26
C ILE A 100 9.49 30.38 -15.86
N PHE A 101 9.76 31.49 -15.17
CA PHE A 101 9.16 31.81 -13.87
C PHE A 101 7.66 32.08 -13.95
N HIS A 102 7.18 32.79 -14.98
CA HIS A 102 5.74 33.03 -15.15
C HIS A 102 4.93 31.75 -15.42
N MET A 103 5.48 30.76 -16.14
CA MET A 103 4.83 29.46 -16.36
C MET A 103 4.89 28.53 -15.13
N ARG A 104 5.66 28.86 -14.09
CA ARG A 104 5.87 27.98 -12.93
C ARG A 104 5.58 28.61 -11.58
N PHE A 105 5.20 29.88 -11.50
CA PHE A 105 4.85 30.48 -10.21
C PHE A 105 3.64 29.79 -9.56
N SER A 106 2.60 29.50 -10.34
CA SER A 106 1.46 28.67 -9.91
C SER A 106 1.89 27.29 -9.43
N VAL A 107 2.85 26.66 -10.11
CA VAL A 107 3.38 25.34 -9.77
C VAL A 107 4.20 25.39 -8.48
N ILE A 108 5.03 26.41 -8.30
CA ILE A 108 5.84 26.61 -7.09
C ILE A 108 4.91 26.86 -5.90
N VAL A 109 3.98 27.81 -6.00
CA VAL A 109 3.01 28.06 -4.91
C VAL A 109 2.18 26.81 -4.64
N SER A 110 1.70 26.12 -5.67
CA SER A 110 0.95 24.88 -5.50
C SER A 110 1.77 23.79 -4.82
N TYR A 111 3.05 23.65 -5.18
CA TYR A 111 3.96 22.67 -4.59
C TYR A 111 4.33 23.02 -3.15
N VAL A 112 4.63 24.29 -2.86
CA VAL A 112 4.89 24.83 -1.52
C VAL A 112 3.68 24.59 -0.61
N CYS A 113 2.47 24.93 -1.05
CA CYS A 113 1.25 24.64 -0.31
C CYS A 113 1.01 23.12 -0.16
N LEU A 114 1.27 22.32 -1.19
CA LEU A 114 1.14 20.86 -1.10
C LEU A 114 2.14 20.23 -0.13
N LEU A 115 3.31 20.84 0.05
CA LEU A 115 4.30 20.45 1.05
C LEU A 115 4.01 21.02 2.45
N GLY A 116 2.95 21.80 2.61
CA GLY A 116 2.51 22.32 3.90
C GLY A 116 3.16 23.63 4.34
N TYR A 117 3.99 24.25 3.50
CA TYR A 117 4.60 25.53 3.80
C TYR A 117 3.58 26.67 3.72
N ARG A 118 3.74 27.66 4.59
CA ARG A 118 2.82 28.80 4.62
C ARG A 118 3.11 29.72 3.45
N PRO A 119 2.10 30.24 2.74
CA PRO A 119 2.33 31.22 1.68
C PRO A 119 3.09 32.47 2.13
N ARG A 120 3.00 32.83 3.42
CA ARG A 120 3.80 33.90 4.01
C ARG A 120 5.31 33.65 4.00
N GLU A 121 5.74 32.39 4.10
CA GLU A 121 7.16 32.03 4.10
C GLU A 121 7.81 32.28 2.74
N ILE A 122 7.03 32.24 1.66
CA ILE A 122 7.49 32.61 0.33
C ILE A 122 7.30 34.09 0.02
N TRP A 123 6.53 34.85 0.82
CA TRP A 123 6.29 36.28 0.55
C TRP A 123 7.58 37.10 0.35
N PRO A 124 8.64 36.96 1.18
CA PRO A 124 9.89 37.69 0.96
C PRO A 124 10.57 37.42 -0.39
N LEU A 125 10.31 36.25 -1.00
CA LEU A 125 10.79 35.91 -2.35
C LEU A 125 10.02 36.68 -3.43
N LEU A 126 8.81 37.12 -3.13
CA LEU A 126 7.89 37.80 -4.06
C LEU A 126 7.98 39.32 -3.94
N ASP A 127 8.25 39.80 -2.73
CA ASP A 127 8.30 41.23 -2.39
C ASP A 127 9.69 41.85 -2.63
N GLY A 128 10.75 41.04 -2.64
CA GLY A 128 12.15 41.49 -2.56
C GLY A 128 12.89 41.82 -3.88
N GLY A 129 12.20 42.01 -5.02
CA GLY A 129 12.85 42.28 -6.31
C GLY A 129 12.31 43.50 -7.05
N GLU A 130 13.08 44.05 -8.00
CA GLU A 130 12.65 45.12 -8.94
C GLU A 130 11.43 44.72 -9.82
N HIS A 131 10.98 43.48 -9.72
CA HIS A 131 9.79 42.94 -10.35
C HIS A 131 8.76 42.59 -9.27
N ILE A 132 8.04 43.60 -8.79
CA ILE A 132 6.83 43.38 -7.99
C ILE A 132 5.86 42.60 -8.88
N PHE A 133 5.55 41.36 -8.51
CA PHE A 133 4.48 40.63 -9.17
C PHE A 133 3.18 41.39 -8.89
N ASP A 134 2.45 41.79 -9.94
CA ASP A 134 1.08 42.30 -9.82
C ASP A 134 0.17 41.16 -9.35
N LEU A 135 0.21 40.89 -8.06
CA LEU A 135 -0.63 39.89 -7.42
C LEU A 135 -2.03 40.45 -7.24
N HIS A 136 -3.03 39.59 -7.42
CA HIS A 136 -4.41 39.93 -7.12
C HIS A 136 -4.51 40.41 -5.65
N PRO A 137 -5.27 41.48 -5.32
CA PRO A 137 -5.32 42.03 -3.96
C PRO A 137 -5.66 40.99 -2.88
N ILE A 138 -6.53 40.03 -3.21
CA ILE A 138 -6.89 38.93 -2.30
C ILE A 138 -5.71 37.98 -2.03
N MET A 139 -4.88 37.71 -3.04
CA MET A 139 -3.67 36.90 -2.88
C MET A 139 -2.65 37.62 -2.01
N GLN A 140 -2.47 38.92 -2.23
CA GLN A 140 -1.58 39.73 -1.42
C GLN A 140 -2.04 39.69 0.05
N ALA A 141 -3.33 39.84 0.32
CA ALA A 141 -3.88 39.71 1.65
C ALA A 141 -3.62 38.34 2.28
N ILE A 142 -3.78 37.24 1.52
CA ILE A 142 -3.53 35.87 1.98
C ILE A 142 -2.05 35.65 2.28
N PHE A 143 -1.15 36.06 1.38
CA PHE A 143 0.28 35.86 1.56
C PHE A 143 0.85 36.69 2.71
N GLN A 144 0.25 37.86 2.97
CA GLN A 144 0.59 38.69 4.12
C GLN A 144 -0.17 38.31 5.39
N GLU A 145 -1.07 37.32 5.33
CA GLU A 145 -1.96 36.91 6.44
C GLU A 145 -2.67 38.12 7.08
N SER A 146 -3.15 39.06 6.26
CA SER A 146 -3.69 40.35 6.70
C SER A 146 -5.21 40.40 6.55
N ILE A 147 -5.95 40.25 7.67
CA ILE A 147 -7.42 40.33 7.67
C ILE A 147 -7.92 41.68 7.14
N ASN A 148 -7.27 42.78 7.50
CA ASN A 148 -7.66 44.12 7.04
C ASN A 148 -7.56 44.24 5.51
N MET A 149 -6.48 43.72 4.92
CA MET A 149 -6.34 43.73 3.46
C MET A 149 -7.32 42.77 2.79
N LEU A 150 -7.61 41.64 3.44
CA LEU A 150 -8.61 40.69 2.96
C LEU A 150 -9.99 41.34 2.95
N ASP A 151 -10.38 42.05 4.01
CA ASP A 151 -11.65 42.79 4.08
C ASP A 151 -11.76 43.86 3.00
N ILE A 152 -10.68 44.62 2.76
CA ILE A 152 -10.65 45.62 1.69
C ILE A 152 -10.79 44.95 0.32
N ALA A 153 -10.06 43.85 0.08
CA ALA A 153 -10.11 43.11 -1.18
C ALA A 153 -11.51 42.52 -1.43
N LEU A 154 -12.11 41.89 -0.42
CA LEU A 154 -13.45 41.30 -0.47
C LEU A 154 -14.54 42.35 -0.68
N THR A 155 -14.39 43.53 -0.06
CA THR A 155 -15.34 44.65 -0.25
C THR A 155 -15.26 45.21 -1.67
N ARG A 156 -14.06 45.26 -2.25
CA ARG A 156 -13.84 45.81 -3.60
C ARG A 156 -14.21 44.85 -4.71
N SER A 157 -13.98 43.54 -4.52
CA SER A 157 -14.29 42.50 -5.50
C SER A 157 -14.74 41.22 -4.79
N PRO A 158 -16.03 41.13 -4.42
CA PRO A 158 -16.59 39.95 -3.76
C PRO A 158 -16.50 38.68 -4.61
N GLU A 159 -16.61 38.79 -5.93
CA GLU A 159 -16.57 37.69 -6.88
C GLU A 159 -15.20 36.99 -6.97
N ALA A 160 -14.12 37.70 -6.65
CA ALA A 160 -12.75 37.17 -6.68
C ALA A 160 -12.52 35.95 -5.77
N VAL A 161 -13.39 35.72 -4.78
CA VAL A 161 -13.32 34.53 -3.92
C VAL A 161 -13.62 33.23 -4.66
N THR A 162 -14.36 33.31 -5.76
CA THR A 162 -14.74 32.16 -6.59
C THR A 162 -13.80 31.95 -7.77
N GLU A 163 -12.95 32.94 -8.07
CA GLU A 163 -12.00 32.88 -9.16
C GLU A 163 -10.84 31.93 -8.85
N LYS A 164 -10.29 31.34 -9.91
CA LYS A 164 -9.05 30.57 -9.82
C LYS A 164 -7.88 31.48 -10.09
N ILE A 165 -7.12 31.79 -9.06
CA ILE A 165 -5.91 32.60 -9.17
C ILE A 165 -4.72 31.66 -9.24
N LEU A 166 -3.93 31.76 -10.30
CA LEU A 166 -2.85 30.81 -10.60
C LEU A 166 -3.33 29.35 -10.70
N GLY A 167 -4.57 29.14 -11.15
CA GLY A 167 -5.18 27.82 -11.25
C GLY A 167 -5.64 27.20 -9.93
N MET A 168 -5.49 27.91 -8.81
CA MET A 168 -5.95 27.49 -7.47
C MET A 168 -7.13 28.34 -7.03
N THR A 169 -8.04 27.74 -6.27
CA THR A 169 -9.10 28.52 -5.60
C THR A 169 -8.50 29.36 -4.49
N THR A 170 -9.11 30.52 -4.22
CA THR A 170 -8.72 31.39 -3.10
C THR A 170 -8.78 30.65 -1.77
N VAL A 171 -9.75 29.75 -1.60
CA VAL A 171 -9.83 28.85 -0.44
C VAL A 171 -8.56 28.02 -0.28
N ARG A 172 -8.13 27.34 -1.36
CA ARG A 172 -6.94 26.48 -1.33
C ARG A 172 -5.66 27.25 -0.97
N LEU A 173 -5.53 28.48 -1.44
CA LEU A 173 -4.40 29.36 -1.10
C LEU A 173 -4.40 29.78 0.37
N CYS A 174 -5.57 29.91 0.98
CA CYS A 174 -5.74 30.40 2.34
C CYS A 174 -5.66 29.32 3.42
N VAL A 175 -5.51 28.04 3.02
CA VAL A 175 -5.62 26.90 3.95
C VAL A 175 -4.63 26.95 5.11
N CYS A 176 -3.42 27.46 4.91
CA CYS A 176 -2.42 27.56 5.98
C CYS A 176 -2.67 28.73 6.95
N TRP A 177 -3.76 29.49 6.76
CA TRP A 177 -4.17 30.63 7.57
C TRP A 177 -5.65 30.48 8.00
N PRO A 178 -5.92 29.77 9.12
CA PRO A 178 -7.29 29.43 9.54
C PRO A 178 -8.22 30.62 9.72
N GLU A 179 -7.74 31.74 10.26
CA GLU A 179 -8.55 32.95 10.48
C GLU A 179 -9.02 33.56 9.14
N GLY A 180 -8.10 33.71 8.17
CA GLY A 180 -8.44 34.16 6.83
C GLY A 180 -9.33 33.17 6.10
N LEU A 181 -9.10 31.87 6.28
CA LEU A 181 -9.93 30.82 5.70
C LEU A 181 -11.35 30.90 6.26
N GLN A 182 -11.51 31.02 7.58
CA GLN A 182 -12.81 31.20 8.22
C GLN A 182 -13.54 32.41 7.62
N LYS A 183 -12.84 33.53 7.43
CA LYS A 183 -13.42 34.71 6.78
C LYS A 183 -13.89 34.42 5.35
N LEU A 184 -13.08 33.75 4.55
CA LEU A 184 -13.45 33.35 3.18
C LEU A 184 -14.66 32.41 3.15
N LEU A 185 -14.77 31.48 4.09
CA LEU A 185 -15.88 30.54 4.16
C LEU A 185 -17.23 31.20 4.54
N HIS A 186 -17.23 32.44 5.03
CA HIS A 186 -18.46 33.24 5.20
C HIS A 186 -18.88 33.99 3.91
N THR A 187 -18.21 33.73 2.79
CA THR A 187 -18.52 34.33 1.48
C THR A 187 -19.02 33.27 0.50
N ASN A 188 -19.20 33.64 -0.78
CA ASN A 188 -19.54 32.71 -1.85
C ASN A 188 -18.44 31.69 -2.18
N ALA A 189 -17.27 31.74 -1.52
CA ALA A 189 -16.19 30.78 -1.66
C ALA A 189 -16.61 29.33 -1.35
N VAL A 190 -17.65 29.15 -0.52
CA VAL A 190 -18.22 27.83 -0.21
C VAL A 190 -18.70 27.10 -1.46
N GLY A 191 -19.18 27.83 -2.47
CA GLY A 191 -19.67 27.26 -3.73
C GLY A 191 -18.56 26.64 -4.61
N VAL A 192 -17.28 26.90 -4.32
CA VAL A 192 -16.13 26.37 -5.07
C VAL A 192 -15.25 25.43 -4.22
N LEU A 193 -15.77 24.94 -3.09
CA LEU A 193 -15.05 23.98 -2.25
C LEU A 193 -14.82 22.65 -2.96
N ASP A 194 -13.60 22.16 -2.85
CA ASP A 194 -13.20 20.86 -3.36
C ASP A 194 -12.24 20.15 -2.38
N GLU A 195 -12.02 18.86 -2.62
CA GLU A 195 -11.09 18.05 -1.83
C GLU A 195 -9.64 18.54 -1.93
N SER A 196 -9.29 19.39 -2.91
CA SER A 196 -7.93 19.90 -3.06
C SER A 196 -7.55 20.85 -1.92
N ALA A 197 -8.50 21.64 -1.42
CA ALA A 197 -8.28 22.47 -0.24
C ALA A 197 -8.06 21.59 1.01
N LEU A 198 -8.84 20.52 1.15
CA LEU A 198 -8.68 19.58 2.27
C LEU A 198 -7.34 18.83 2.21
N GLU A 199 -6.91 18.42 1.01
CA GLU A 199 -5.59 17.81 0.81
C GLU A 199 -4.45 18.73 1.26
N VAL A 200 -4.50 20.01 0.89
CA VAL A 200 -3.51 20.99 1.35
C VAL A 200 -3.55 21.14 2.88
N ALA A 201 -4.74 21.16 3.48
CA ALA A 201 -4.89 21.32 4.94
C ALA A 201 -4.24 20.17 5.70
N VAL A 202 -4.52 18.95 5.25
CA VAL A 202 -4.02 17.73 5.87
C VAL A 202 -2.52 17.55 5.62
N ASN A 203 -2.02 17.84 4.41
CA ASN A 203 -0.58 17.80 4.14
C ASN A 203 0.20 18.83 4.97
N ALA A 204 -0.41 19.99 5.23
CA ALA A 204 0.14 21.05 6.07
C ALA A 204 -0.01 20.82 7.58
N ASP A 205 -0.66 19.71 7.98
CA ASP A 205 -1.05 19.43 9.36
C ASP A 205 -1.82 20.60 10.01
N CYS A 206 -2.59 21.33 9.20
CA CYS A 206 -3.38 22.48 9.63
C CYS A 206 -4.77 22.02 10.10
N ILE A 207 -4.79 21.45 11.30
CA ILE A 207 -5.95 20.78 11.92
C ILE A 207 -7.20 21.68 11.92
N GLU A 208 -7.04 22.96 12.30
CA GLU A 208 -8.14 23.93 12.38
C GLU A 208 -8.75 24.21 10.99
N SER A 209 -7.90 24.37 9.96
CA SER A 209 -8.37 24.57 8.59
C SER A 209 -9.06 23.33 8.04
N ALA A 210 -8.57 22.13 8.35
CA ALA A 210 -9.25 20.89 7.98
C ALA A 210 -10.67 20.85 8.59
N ASP A 211 -10.81 21.16 9.88
CA ASP A 211 -12.11 21.21 10.56
C ASP A 211 -13.05 22.28 9.97
N LEU A 212 -12.54 23.49 9.70
CA LEU A 212 -13.29 24.55 9.04
C LEU A 212 -13.81 24.12 7.66
N LEU A 213 -12.97 23.48 6.85
CA LEU A 213 -13.37 22.96 5.52
C LEU A 213 -14.46 21.89 5.64
N PHE A 214 -14.35 20.97 6.60
CA PHE A 214 -15.38 19.97 6.84
C PHE A 214 -16.72 20.59 7.27
N LYS A 215 -16.69 21.55 8.21
CA LYS A 215 -17.87 22.29 8.69
C LYS A 215 -18.53 23.12 7.59
N ALA A 216 -17.74 23.66 6.66
CA ALA A 216 -18.25 24.38 5.50
C ALA A 216 -18.81 23.46 4.39
N GLY A 217 -18.85 22.14 4.60
CA GLY A 217 -19.45 21.21 3.65
C GLY A 217 -18.52 20.78 2.50
N CYS A 218 -17.20 20.87 2.68
CA CYS A 218 -16.25 20.32 1.69
C CYS A 218 -16.54 18.83 1.41
N PRO A 219 -16.75 18.40 0.16
CA PRO A 219 -17.15 17.03 -0.15
C PRO A 219 -16.01 16.03 0.09
N VAL A 220 -16.38 14.77 0.35
CA VAL A 220 -15.45 13.63 0.44
C VAL A 220 -15.92 12.59 -0.56
N ASN A 221 -15.15 12.38 -1.63
CA ASN A 221 -15.59 11.58 -2.77
C ASN A 221 -15.19 10.10 -2.68
N TYR A 222 -14.32 9.74 -1.74
CA TYR A 222 -13.78 8.39 -1.56
C TYR A 222 -13.04 7.85 -2.80
N GLY A 223 -12.39 8.74 -3.55
CA GLY A 223 -11.52 8.38 -4.68
C GLY A 223 -10.03 8.49 -4.33
N ASP A 224 -9.16 8.42 -5.35
CA ASP A 224 -7.69 8.49 -5.19
C ASP A 224 -7.21 9.72 -4.40
N LYS A 225 -7.88 10.86 -4.56
CA LYS A 225 -7.52 12.08 -3.81
C LYS A 225 -7.85 11.91 -2.34
N THR A 226 -9.06 11.46 -2.00
CA THR A 226 -9.45 11.15 -0.63
C THR A 226 -8.51 10.11 0.00
N GLU A 227 -8.11 9.10 -0.77
CA GLU A 227 -7.17 8.07 -0.34
C GLU A 227 -5.85 8.73 0.09
N SER A 228 -5.32 9.61 -0.75
CA SER A 228 -4.11 10.37 -0.44
C SER A 228 -4.26 11.29 0.76
N ILE A 229 -5.44 11.85 1.02
CA ILE A 229 -5.70 12.69 2.20
C ILE A 229 -5.57 11.85 3.47
N PHE A 230 -6.25 10.71 3.53
CA PHE A 230 -6.22 9.83 4.70
C PHE A 230 -4.81 9.28 4.94
N GLN A 231 -4.14 8.82 3.88
CA GLN A 231 -2.78 8.28 3.97
C GLN A 231 -1.75 9.28 4.49
N ARG A 232 -2.00 10.60 4.37
CA ARG A 232 -1.08 11.65 4.84
C ARG A 232 -1.52 12.33 6.12
N ALA A 233 -2.69 11.97 6.65
CA ALA A 233 -3.20 12.59 7.86
C ALA A 233 -2.33 12.23 9.07
N SER A 234 -1.94 13.26 9.84
CA SER A 234 -1.47 13.05 11.21
C SER A 234 -2.59 12.47 12.07
N GLU A 235 -2.28 11.97 13.27
CA GLU A 235 -3.30 11.49 14.20
C GLU A 235 -4.33 12.58 14.56
N LEU A 236 -3.88 13.82 14.73
CA LEU A 236 -4.74 14.95 15.06
C LEU A 236 -5.63 15.34 13.88
N CYS A 237 -5.09 15.39 12.66
CA CYS A 237 -5.90 15.57 11.45
C CYS A 237 -6.89 14.42 11.27
N MET A 238 -6.49 13.18 11.54
CA MET A 238 -7.35 12.01 11.42
C MET A 238 -8.49 12.03 12.46
N ASP A 239 -8.25 12.51 13.68
CA ASP A 239 -9.31 12.69 14.69
C ASP A 239 -10.35 13.72 14.23
N VAL A 240 -9.91 14.83 13.63
CA VAL A 240 -10.81 15.83 13.02
C VAL A 240 -11.58 15.27 11.83
N ILE A 241 -10.91 14.53 10.94
CA ILE A 241 -11.57 13.84 9.81
C ILE A 241 -12.64 12.88 10.35
N ALA A 242 -12.28 12.03 11.31
CA ALA A 242 -13.17 11.04 11.89
C ALA A 242 -14.38 11.69 12.57
N SER A 243 -14.18 12.70 13.41
CA SER A 243 -15.25 13.42 14.10
C SER A 243 -16.23 14.10 13.12
N ASN A 244 -15.71 14.72 12.06
CA ASN A 244 -16.56 15.36 11.06
C ASN A 244 -17.31 14.35 10.18
N LEU A 245 -16.69 13.22 9.84
CA LEU A 245 -17.38 12.14 9.12
C LEU A 245 -18.47 11.50 9.98
N ALA A 246 -18.21 11.27 11.27
CA ALA A 246 -19.18 10.78 12.24
C ALA A 246 -20.42 11.70 12.27
N ARG A 247 -20.22 13.01 12.41
CA ARG A 247 -21.30 14.00 12.36
C ARG A 247 -22.10 13.91 11.07
N ARG A 248 -21.44 13.84 9.91
CA ARG A 248 -22.11 13.74 8.60
C ARG A 248 -22.94 12.46 8.46
N ARG A 249 -22.53 11.35 9.07
CA ARG A 249 -23.34 10.11 9.10
C ARG A 249 -24.59 10.29 9.95
N SER A 250 -24.49 10.95 11.10
CA SER A 250 -25.65 11.30 11.93
C SER A 250 -26.58 12.29 11.23
N ASP A 251 -26.04 13.26 10.50
CA ASP A 251 -26.83 14.22 9.71
C ASP A 251 -27.57 13.53 8.55
N LEU A 252 -26.92 12.58 7.87
CA LEU A 252 -27.55 11.77 6.81
C LEU A 252 -28.74 10.95 7.37
N LEU A 253 -28.58 10.37 8.57
CA LEU A 253 -29.65 9.65 9.25
C LEU A 253 -30.80 10.59 9.62
N SER A 254 -30.46 11.75 10.20
CA SER A 254 -31.43 12.76 10.60
C SER A 254 -32.23 13.25 9.40
N LEU A 255 -31.58 13.45 8.25
CA LEU A 255 -32.24 13.79 6.99
C LEU A 255 -33.24 12.71 6.57
N ALA A 256 -32.86 11.43 6.59
CA ALA A 256 -33.76 10.33 6.25
C ALA A 256 -34.98 10.25 7.20
N GLN A 257 -34.76 10.44 8.49
CA GLN A 257 -35.81 10.41 9.52
C GLN A 257 -36.78 11.59 9.40
N GLN A 258 -36.26 12.81 9.21
CA GLN A 258 -37.07 14.02 9.05
C GLN A 258 -37.98 13.94 7.82
N GLN A 259 -37.48 13.32 6.75
CA GLN A 259 -38.24 13.13 5.51
C GLN A 259 -39.12 11.87 5.54
N GLN A 260 -39.18 11.15 6.66
CA GLN A 260 -39.98 9.95 6.87
C GLN A 260 -39.76 8.87 5.80
N VAL A 261 -38.51 8.74 5.32
CA VAL A 261 -38.16 7.74 4.31
C VAL A 261 -38.24 6.36 4.95
N VAL A 262 -39.06 5.48 4.37
CA VAL A 262 -39.21 4.10 4.84
C VAL A 262 -38.04 3.26 4.35
N CYS A 263 -37.09 2.97 5.24
CA CYS A 263 -35.98 2.05 5.01
C CYS A 263 -36.26 0.71 5.70
N GLN A 264 -36.90 -0.23 5.00
CA GLN A 264 -37.39 -1.49 5.60
C GLN A 264 -36.29 -2.31 6.29
N ASP A 265 -35.09 -2.33 5.70
CA ASP A 265 -33.94 -3.09 6.20
C ASP A 265 -32.98 -2.28 7.09
N LEU A 266 -33.36 -1.06 7.53
CA LEU A 266 -32.48 -0.23 8.35
C LEU A 266 -32.37 -0.81 9.78
N LEU A 267 -31.26 -1.50 10.03
CA LEU A 267 -30.89 -1.98 11.36
C LEU A 267 -29.85 -1.02 11.95
N LEU A 268 -30.29 -0.09 12.79
CA LEU A 268 -29.39 0.79 13.54
C LEU A 268 -28.79 -0.01 14.70
N THR A 269 -27.61 -0.59 14.47
CA THR A 269 -26.85 -1.29 15.52
C THR A 269 -25.87 -0.36 16.26
N SER A 270 -25.70 0.89 15.79
CA SER A 270 -24.93 1.94 16.44
C SER A 270 -25.54 3.32 16.18
N ASP A 271 -25.03 4.32 16.91
CA ASP A 271 -25.43 5.73 16.77
C ASP A 271 -24.97 6.34 15.43
N ILE A 272 -24.00 5.70 14.75
CA ILE A 272 -23.42 6.16 13.49
C ILE A 272 -23.69 5.10 12.41
N PRO A 273 -24.61 5.34 11.46
CA PRO A 273 -24.97 4.35 10.45
C PRO A 273 -23.95 4.29 9.31
N ASP A 274 -22.68 4.04 9.64
CA ASP A 274 -21.61 4.02 8.66
C ASP A 274 -21.78 2.90 7.64
N ASP A 275 -22.02 1.67 8.11
CA ASP A 275 -22.23 0.49 7.27
C ASP A 275 -23.54 0.54 6.45
N GLN A 276 -24.44 1.45 6.80
CA GLN A 276 -25.73 1.67 6.14
C GLN A 276 -25.76 2.97 5.32
N ALA A 277 -24.67 3.72 5.25
CA ALA A 277 -24.66 5.06 4.65
C ALA A 277 -25.05 5.04 3.15
N SER A 278 -24.53 4.08 2.38
CA SER A 278 -24.85 3.93 0.95
C SER A 278 -26.30 3.50 0.72
N TYR A 279 -26.83 2.66 1.61
CA TYR A 279 -28.24 2.25 1.60
C TYR A 279 -29.15 3.43 1.91
N LEU A 280 -28.84 4.24 2.94
CA LEU A 280 -29.56 5.47 3.27
C LEU A 280 -29.58 6.45 2.08
N CYS A 281 -28.44 6.68 1.43
CA CYS A 281 -28.40 7.49 0.22
C CYS A 281 -29.33 6.95 -0.87
N SER A 282 -29.31 5.62 -1.10
CA SER A 282 -30.15 4.98 -2.10
C SER A 282 -31.65 5.12 -1.80
N CYS A 283 -32.06 5.05 -0.53
CA CYS A 283 -33.46 5.23 -0.11
C CYS A 283 -33.93 6.68 -0.30
N LEU A 284 -33.09 7.65 0.07
CA LEU A 284 -33.34 9.09 -0.15
C LEU A 284 -33.48 9.41 -1.65
N ASP A 285 -32.56 8.90 -2.47
CA ASP A 285 -32.60 9.07 -3.94
C ASP A 285 -33.87 8.47 -4.54
N LYS A 286 -34.26 7.25 -4.15
CA LYS A 286 -35.51 6.60 -4.60
C LYS A 286 -36.76 7.39 -4.23
N SER A 287 -36.68 8.16 -3.15
CA SER A 287 -37.77 9.03 -2.67
C SER A 287 -37.74 10.43 -3.31
N GLY A 288 -36.79 10.68 -4.22
CA GLY A 288 -36.62 11.97 -4.90
C GLY A 288 -36.08 13.08 -4.00
N ILE A 289 -35.45 12.73 -2.87
CA ILE A 289 -34.91 13.71 -1.91
C ILE A 289 -33.48 14.04 -2.27
N SER A 290 -33.21 15.33 -2.47
CA SER A 290 -31.85 15.82 -2.75
C SER A 290 -30.95 15.69 -1.52
N ILE A 291 -29.86 14.94 -1.65
CA ILE A 291 -28.84 14.77 -0.61
C ILE A 291 -27.72 15.79 -0.82
N PRO A 292 -27.37 16.62 0.18
CA PRO A 292 -26.19 17.48 0.10
C PRO A 292 -24.93 16.68 -0.23
N LEU A 293 -24.08 17.19 -1.13
CA LEU A 293 -22.89 16.48 -1.59
C LEU A 293 -21.94 16.10 -0.43
N ALA A 294 -21.87 16.94 0.62
CA ALA A 294 -21.08 16.70 1.81
C ALA A 294 -21.50 15.45 2.61
N LEU A 295 -22.78 15.05 2.53
CA LEU A 295 -23.35 13.91 3.26
C LEU A 295 -23.36 12.62 2.42
N ARG A 296 -23.20 12.75 1.11
CA ARG A 296 -23.35 11.64 0.16
C ARG A 296 -22.14 10.69 0.24
N VAL A 297 -22.39 9.40 0.10
CA VAL A 297 -21.37 8.39 -0.13
C VAL A 297 -21.62 7.66 -1.45
N PRO A 298 -20.58 7.07 -2.08
CA PRO A 298 -20.76 6.21 -3.25
C PRO A 298 -21.65 5.01 -2.96
N SER A 299 -22.30 4.46 -3.99
CA SER A 299 -23.10 3.24 -3.87
C SER A 299 -22.28 2.00 -3.51
N SER A 300 -20.99 1.99 -3.85
CA SER A 300 -20.02 0.95 -3.47
C SER A 300 -19.49 1.10 -2.05
N TYR A 301 -19.83 2.19 -1.34
CA TYR A 301 -19.38 2.40 0.04
C TYR A 301 -19.97 1.34 0.96
N THR A 302 -19.09 0.67 1.71
CA THR A 302 -19.47 -0.30 2.73
C THR A 302 -19.24 0.30 4.12
N THR A 303 -17.99 0.43 4.55
CA THR A 303 -17.63 1.14 5.79
C THR A 303 -16.36 1.95 5.57
N ILE A 304 -16.09 2.88 6.48
CA ILE A 304 -14.85 3.65 6.47
C ILE A 304 -13.61 2.76 6.59
N TYR A 305 -13.75 1.57 7.20
CA TYR A 305 -12.67 0.60 7.36
C TYR A 305 -12.32 -0.16 6.07
N HIS A 306 -13.24 -0.24 5.11
CA HIS A 306 -12.96 -0.79 3.77
C HIS A 306 -12.50 0.27 2.77
N PHE A 307 -12.45 1.53 3.19
CA PHE A 307 -11.96 2.58 2.33
C PHE A 307 -10.44 2.46 2.19
N ARG A 308 -9.96 2.48 0.94
CA ARG A 308 -8.55 2.26 0.61
C ARG A 308 -7.57 3.23 1.28
N GLY A 309 -8.01 4.44 1.61
CA GLY A 309 -7.21 5.41 2.37
C GLY A 309 -7.07 5.06 3.86
N THR A 310 -7.91 4.19 4.40
CA THR A 310 -7.94 3.87 5.82
C THR A 310 -6.92 2.76 6.14
N SER A 311 -5.76 3.17 6.62
CA SER A 311 -4.75 2.27 7.20
C SER A 311 -5.14 1.78 8.59
N ILE A 312 -4.53 0.67 9.02
CA ILE A 312 -4.77 0.04 10.33
C ILE A 312 -4.53 0.98 11.52
N TYR A 313 -3.56 1.89 11.43
CA TYR A 313 -3.27 2.85 12.51
C TYR A 313 -4.35 3.94 12.64
N HIS A 314 -5.21 4.14 11.63
CA HIS A 314 -6.37 5.01 11.75
C HIS A 314 -7.51 4.34 12.54
N TYR A 315 -7.48 3.01 12.69
CA TYR A 315 -8.62 2.29 13.24
C TYR A 315 -8.98 2.68 14.68
N PRO A 316 -8.02 2.84 15.62
CA PRO A 316 -8.31 3.29 16.97
C PRO A 316 -8.98 4.66 17.00
N ILE A 317 -8.52 5.59 16.15
CA ILE A 317 -9.04 6.96 16.07
C ILE A 317 -10.48 6.95 15.53
N LEU A 318 -10.73 6.21 14.46
CA LEU A 318 -12.08 6.03 13.91
C LEU A 318 -13.02 5.38 14.92
N PHE A 319 -12.55 4.34 15.62
CA PHE A 319 -13.37 3.63 16.60
C PHE A 319 -13.75 4.53 17.78
N LYS A 320 -12.79 5.31 18.29
CA LYS A 320 -13.02 6.33 19.32
C LYS A 320 -14.07 7.37 18.90
N ASN A 321 -14.15 7.67 17.61
CA ASN A 321 -15.14 8.59 17.02
C ASN A 321 -16.47 7.89 16.65
N GLY A 322 -16.70 6.67 17.15
CA GLY A 322 -17.99 5.97 17.08
C GLY A 322 -18.17 5.04 15.87
N PHE A 323 -17.15 4.89 15.00
CA PHE A 323 -17.18 3.89 13.94
C PHE A 323 -16.92 2.50 14.53
N THR A 324 -17.90 1.87 15.17
CA THR A 324 -17.66 0.64 15.95
C THR A 324 -17.81 -0.66 15.17
N HIS A 325 -18.32 -0.62 13.93
CA HIS A 325 -18.65 -1.79 13.11
C HIS A 325 -17.45 -2.37 12.34
N LEU A 326 -16.37 -2.70 13.05
CA LEU A 326 -15.16 -3.34 12.48
C LEU A 326 -15.43 -4.71 11.86
N SER A 327 -16.50 -5.39 12.31
CA SER A 327 -16.87 -6.75 11.86
C SER A 327 -17.89 -6.74 10.72
N ALA A 328 -18.28 -5.57 10.21
CA ALA A 328 -19.17 -5.48 9.06
C ALA A 328 -18.43 -6.02 7.83
N PRO A 329 -19.00 -6.98 7.08
CA PRO A 329 -18.41 -7.44 5.85
C PRO A 329 -18.72 -6.49 4.69
N ASN A 330 -17.83 -6.38 3.71
CA ASN A 330 -18.12 -5.73 2.44
C ASN A 330 -19.06 -6.58 1.56
N VAL A 331 -19.34 -6.10 0.34
CA VAL A 331 -20.20 -6.79 -0.63
C VAL A 331 -19.73 -8.22 -0.95
N PHE A 332 -18.42 -8.51 -0.92
CA PHE A 332 -17.87 -9.85 -1.13
C PHE A 332 -17.88 -10.72 0.13
N GLY A 333 -18.33 -10.18 1.26
CA GLY A 333 -18.32 -10.86 2.54
C GLY A 333 -17.00 -10.75 3.31
N LEU A 334 -16.04 -9.96 2.83
CA LEU A 334 -14.74 -9.77 3.50
C LEU A 334 -14.86 -8.75 4.63
N LEU A 335 -14.16 -9.01 5.72
CA LEU A 335 -13.94 -8.02 6.79
C LEU A 335 -12.90 -6.97 6.34
N PRO A 336 -12.83 -5.80 7.00
CA PRO A 336 -11.81 -4.81 6.70
C PRO A 336 -10.39 -5.38 6.77
N THR A 337 -10.12 -6.20 7.80
CA THR A 337 -8.85 -6.89 8.05
C THR A 337 -8.50 -8.00 7.04
N MET A 338 -9.39 -8.28 6.08
CA MET A 338 -9.16 -9.21 4.99
C MET A 338 -8.86 -8.51 3.66
N THR A 339 -8.89 -7.18 3.62
CA THR A 339 -8.64 -6.41 2.40
C THR A 339 -7.16 -6.04 2.26
N GLN A 340 -6.67 -5.96 1.03
CA GLN A 340 -5.24 -5.71 0.76
C GLN A 340 -4.75 -4.34 1.25
N HIS A 341 -5.64 -3.35 1.32
CA HIS A 341 -5.27 -1.95 1.55
C HIS A 341 -4.91 -1.62 3.01
N LEU A 342 -5.08 -2.56 3.94
CA LEU A 342 -4.70 -2.41 5.35
C LEU A 342 -3.25 -1.96 5.55
N PHE A 343 -2.36 -2.37 4.65
CA PHE A 343 -0.92 -2.09 4.70
C PHE A 343 -0.47 -1.32 3.47
N HIS A 344 -1.36 -0.55 2.83
CA HIS A 344 -0.90 0.46 1.89
C HIS A 344 -0.12 1.51 2.68
N GLU A 345 1.18 1.26 2.81
CA GLU A 345 2.12 2.23 3.32
C GLU A 345 2.11 3.41 2.32
N PRO A 346 1.78 4.63 2.79
CA PRO A 346 1.96 5.81 1.98
C PRO A 346 3.41 5.85 1.50
N ARG A 347 3.70 6.50 0.38
CA ARG A 347 5.07 6.72 -0.11
C ARG A 347 5.98 7.52 0.86
N ARG A 348 5.56 7.74 2.10
CA ARG A 348 6.35 8.26 3.20
C ARG A 348 7.06 7.10 3.88
N ILE A 349 8.32 6.90 3.50
CA ILE A 349 9.34 6.14 4.23
C ILE A 349 9.53 6.67 5.68
N GLU A 350 8.84 7.75 6.06
CA GLU A 350 9.00 8.50 7.31
C GLU A 350 7.95 8.21 8.39
N ILE A 351 6.83 7.52 8.09
CA ILE A 351 5.90 7.13 9.17
C ILE A 351 6.60 6.00 9.95
N GLY A 352 7.07 6.33 11.15
CA GLY A 352 7.84 5.42 11.99
C GLY A 352 7.12 4.08 12.20
N TYR A 353 7.90 3.00 12.13
CA TYR A 353 7.45 1.61 12.24
C TYR A 353 6.55 1.31 13.46
N GLY A 354 6.65 2.11 14.54
CA GLY A 354 5.83 1.95 15.75
C GLY A 354 4.33 1.94 15.46
N ASN A 355 3.85 2.75 14.52
CA ASN A 355 2.42 2.94 14.29
C ASN A 355 1.72 1.70 13.73
N VAL A 356 2.41 0.87 12.94
CA VAL A 356 1.83 -0.35 12.36
C VAL A 356 1.70 -1.44 13.42
N VAL A 357 2.71 -1.60 14.27
CA VAL A 357 2.70 -2.57 15.38
C VAL A 357 1.59 -2.24 16.37
N GLU A 358 1.49 -0.98 16.81
CA GLU A 358 0.44 -0.53 17.71
C GLU A 358 -0.97 -0.70 17.10
N GLY A 359 -1.12 -0.42 15.80
CA GLY A 359 -2.37 -0.65 15.08
C GLY A 359 -2.76 -2.12 15.01
N MET A 360 -1.79 -3.02 14.81
CA MET A 360 -1.99 -4.47 14.81
C MET A 360 -2.39 -4.99 16.19
N ASP A 361 -1.68 -4.59 17.25
CA ASP A 361 -1.99 -4.97 18.63
C ASP A 361 -3.40 -4.50 19.02
N TRP A 362 -3.77 -3.28 18.60
CA TRP A 362 -5.11 -2.77 18.80
C TRP A 362 -6.15 -3.60 18.05
N VAL A 363 -5.93 -3.91 16.77
CA VAL A 363 -6.86 -4.74 15.98
C VAL A 363 -7.03 -6.14 16.58
N GLU A 364 -5.94 -6.74 17.05
CA GLU A 364 -5.98 -8.02 17.75
C GLU A 364 -6.80 -7.93 19.05
N SER A 365 -6.63 -6.86 19.83
CA SER A 365 -7.42 -6.61 21.05
C SER A 365 -8.93 -6.52 20.77
N GLN A 366 -9.33 -6.16 19.55
CA GLN A 366 -10.74 -6.12 19.12
C GLN A 366 -11.29 -7.50 18.70
N ARG A 367 -10.48 -8.57 18.74
CA ARG A 367 -10.87 -9.95 18.37
C ARG A 367 -11.46 -10.10 16.97
N ILE A 368 -11.14 -9.19 16.05
CA ILE A 368 -11.60 -9.28 14.64
C ILE A 368 -10.68 -10.18 13.79
N MET A 369 -9.48 -10.48 14.28
CA MET A 369 -8.51 -11.26 13.52
C MET A 369 -8.87 -12.74 13.37
N GLU A 370 -9.62 -13.29 14.33
CA GLU A 370 -10.10 -14.68 14.34
C GLU A 370 -11.40 -14.88 13.55
N GLN A 371 -12.06 -13.79 13.16
CA GLN A 371 -13.31 -13.87 12.42
C GLN A 371 -13.08 -14.31 10.97
N THR A 372 -14.10 -14.92 10.38
CA THR A 372 -14.09 -15.47 9.02
C THR A 372 -15.00 -14.65 8.09
N PRO A 373 -14.75 -14.66 6.77
CA PRO A 373 -15.59 -13.93 5.85
C PRO A 373 -16.95 -14.60 5.69
N LYS A 374 -17.95 -13.81 5.29
CA LYS A 374 -19.26 -14.32 4.87
C LYS A 374 -19.20 -14.71 3.39
N GLY A 375 -20.02 -15.67 2.97
CA GLY A 375 -20.06 -16.14 1.57
C GLY A 375 -21.35 -15.76 0.84
N PRO A 376 -21.68 -14.46 0.65
CA PRO A 376 -23.02 -14.05 0.19
C PRO A 376 -23.37 -14.55 -1.21
N PHE A 377 -22.38 -14.69 -2.08
CA PHE A 377 -22.59 -15.04 -3.50
C PHE A 377 -22.22 -16.48 -3.86
N ASN A 378 -21.91 -17.33 -2.87
CA ASN A 378 -21.44 -18.70 -3.09
C ASN A 378 -20.31 -18.80 -4.14
N LEU A 379 -19.37 -17.84 -4.13
CA LEU A 379 -18.27 -17.80 -5.10
C LEU A 379 -17.27 -18.94 -4.93
N GLY A 380 -17.40 -19.74 -3.85
CA GLY A 380 -16.38 -20.69 -3.40
C GLY A 380 -15.39 -20.07 -2.42
N LEU A 381 -15.76 -19.01 -1.71
CA LEU A 381 -14.91 -18.38 -0.70
C LEU A 381 -14.53 -19.37 0.41
N ASN A 382 -13.29 -19.32 0.86
CA ASN A 382 -12.86 -20.06 2.04
C ASN A 382 -13.39 -19.40 3.31
N ILE A 383 -14.62 -19.77 3.70
CA ILE A 383 -15.27 -19.28 4.93
C ILE A 383 -14.65 -19.81 6.23
N GLY A 384 -13.64 -20.69 6.15
CA GLY A 384 -12.82 -21.09 7.30
C GLY A 384 -11.59 -20.22 7.47
N ALA A 385 -11.20 -19.44 6.44
CA ALA A 385 -10.04 -18.57 6.53
C ALA A 385 -10.34 -17.34 7.38
N THR A 386 -9.48 -17.09 8.36
CA THR A 386 -9.56 -15.92 9.23
C THR A 386 -8.79 -14.73 8.66
N SER A 387 -8.89 -13.55 9.29
CA SER A 387 -8.10 -12.37 8.88
C SER A 387 -6.60 -12.64 8.92
N TRP A 388 -6.12 -13.48 9.84
CA TRP A 388 -4.71 -13.92 9.88
C TRP A 388 -4.27 -14.61 8.57
N HIS A 389 -5.15 -15.39 7.94
CA HIS A 389 -4.85 -16.05 6.66
C HIS A 389 -4.70 -15.02 5.54
N TYR A 390 -5.58 -14.02 5.48
CA TYR A 390 -5.47 -12.92 4.51
C TYR A 390 -4.22 -12.08 4.75
N LEU A 391 -3.93 -11.75 6.02
CA LEU A 391 -2.75 -11.01 6.40
C LEU A 391 -1.46 -11.73 5.98
N SER A 392 -1.35 -13.02 6.29
CA SER A 392 -0.18 -13.83 5.92
C SER A 392 0.10 -13.84 4.41
N ARG A 393 -0.94 -13.75 3.59
CA ARG A 393 -0.82 -13.59 2.14
C ARG A 393 -0.25 -12.23 1.80
N TYR A 394 -0.82 -11.16 2.33
CA TYR A 394 -0.35 -9.82 2.00
C TYR A 394 1.12 -9.64 2.41
N CYS A 395 1.56 -10.22 3.54
CA CYS A 395 2.97 -10.27 3.93
C CYS A 395 3.91 -10.79 2.83
N SER A 396 3.43 -11.69 1.95
CA SER A 396 4.23 -12.25 0.84
C SER A 396 4.24 -11.38 -0.43
N ASP A 397 3.22 -10.55 -0.65
CA ASP A 397 3.15 -9.60 -1.79
C ASP A 397 4.09 -8.41 -1.61
N PHE A 398 4.55 -8.15 -0.38
CA PHE A 398 5.32 -6.95 -0.09
C PHE A 398 6.80 -7.07 -0.51
N HIS A 399 7.27 -6.03 -1.19
CA HIS A 399 8.63 -5.86 -1.73
C HIS A 399 9.69 -6.05 -0.60
N PRO A 400 10.93 -6.50 -0.89
CA PRO A 400 11.98 -6.73 0.11
C PRO A 400 12.20 -5.68 1.23
N PRO A 401 12.00 -4.37 1.04
CA PRO A 401 12.04 -3.40 2.14
C PRO A 401 11.02 -3.69 3.25
N LEU A 402 9.85 -4.25 2.90
CA LEU A 402 8.80 -4.61 3.85
C LEU A 402 9.11 -5.84 4.70
N ARG A 403 10.16 -6.60 4.35
CA ARG A 403 10.72 -7.63 5.25
C ARG A 403 11.31 -7.03 6.53
N CYS A 404 11.68 -5.75 6.51
CA CYS A 404 12.15 -5.01 7.67
C CYS A 404 11.01 -4.54 8.59
N PHE A 405 9.74 -4.71 8.20
CA PHE A 405 8.58 -4.21 8.96
C PHE A 405 7.99 -5.26 9.90
N TYR A 406 8.38 -6.53 9.74
CA TYR A 406 7.97 -7.64 10.57
C TYR A 406 9.02 -8.27 11.52
N PRO A 407 10.25 -7.76 11.72
CA PRO A 407 11.07 -8.24 12.83
C PRO A 407 10.37 -7.82 14.14
N GLY A 408 9.78 -8.80 14.82
CA GLY A 408 8.99 -8.66 16.06
C GLY A 408 7.59 -9.27 15.97
N ASN A 409 6.87 -9.07 14.86
CA ASN A 409 5.46 -9.47 14.71
C ASN A 409 5.21 -10.58 13.69
N ALA A 410 6.23 -11.05 12.96
CA ALA A 410 6.09 -12.20 12.07
C ALA A 410 5.59 -13.43 12.83
N LYS A 411 6.05 -13.61 14.08
CA LYS A 411 5.53 -14.61 15.01
C LYS A 411 4.04 -14.43 15.29
N GLY A 412 3.61 -13.22 15.62
CA GLY A 412 2.21 -12.92 15.92
C GLY A 412 1.27 -13.21 14.75
N VAL A 413 1.72 -13.00 13.50
CA VAL A 413 0.89 -13.24 12.30
C VAL A 413 0.93 -14.68 11.82
N LEU A 414 2.13 -15.21 11.61
CA LEU A 414 2.33 -16.51 10.95
C LEU A 414 2.19 -17.66 11.94
N GLY A 415 2.41 -17.37 13.21
CA GLY A 415 2.39 -18.33 14.29
C GLY A 415 1.04 -18.76 14.80
N VAL A 416 -0.01 -18.07 14.37
CA VAL A 416 -1.34 -18.30 14.90
C VAL A 416 -1.79 -19.71 14.51
N PRO A 417 -2.08 -20.60 15.47
CA PRO A 417 -2.43 -22.00 15.20
C PRO A 417 -3.89 -22.15 14.76
N LEU A 418 -4.41 -21.16 14.02
CA LEU A 418 -5.76 -21.19 13.45
C LEU A 418 -5.73 -21.92 12.12
N LEU A 419 -6.73 -22.76 11.92
CA LEU A 419 -6.84 -23.65 10.78
C LEU A 419 -8.04 -23.22 9.93
N ASP A 420 -7.84 -23.08 8.63
CA ASP A 420 -8.96 -22.95 7.71
C ASP A 420 -9.62 -24.33 7.42
N ASN A 421 -10.58 -24.37 6.49
CA ASN A 421 -11.26 -25.62 6.11
C ASN A 421 -10.60 -26.38 4.94
N CYS A 422 -9.34 -26.05 4.62
CA CYS A 422 -8.59 -26.68 3.55
C CYS A 422 -8.30 -28.16 3.82
N ARG A 423 -8.15 -28.96 2.75
CA ARG A 423 -7.87 -30.41 2.82
C ARG A 423 -6.67 -30.84 1.97
N CYS A 424 -5.71 -29.96 1.76
CA CYS A 424 -4.52 -30.26 0.98
C CYS A 424 -3.53 -31.11 1.77
N TRP A 425 -2.79 -31.99 1.09
CA TRP A 425 -1.72 -32.77 1.74
C TRP A 425 -0.49 -31.94 2.11
N CYS A 426 -0.40 -30.68 1.66
CA CYS A 426 0.66 -29.77 2.10
C CYS A 426 0.59 -29.48 3.61
N THR A 427 -0.53 -29.80 4.26
CA THR A 427 -0.69 -29.82 5.72
C THR A 427 -1.09 -31.22 6.19
N PRO A 428 -0.95 -31.53 7.49
CA PRO A 428 -1.36 -32.83 8.02
C PRO A 428 -2.85 -33.10 7.77
N PRO A 429 -3.26 -34.38 7.72
CA PRO A 429 -4.68 -34.75 7.59
C PRO A 429 -5.53 -34.02 8.63
N ASP A 430 -6.70 -33.53 8.19
CA ASP A 430 -7.72 -32.84 9.00
C ASP A 430 -7.29 -31.52 9.68
N LYS A 431 -6.12 -30.96 9.34
CA LYS A 431 -5.59 -29.76 9.99
C LYS A 431 -5.74 -28.43 9.23
N GLY A 432 -6.49 -28.35 8.13
CA GLY A 432 -6.61 -27.06 7.42
C GLY A 432 -5.26 -26.51 6.95
N CYS A 433 -5.22 -25.29 6.44
CA CYS A 433 -4.01 -24.49 6.30
C CYS A 433 -3.92 -23.53 7.46
N THR A 434 -2.69 -23.28 7.92
CA THR A 434 -2.36 -22.20 8.83
C THR A 434 -2.09 -20.90 8.06
N PRO A 435 -2.06 -19.74 8.74
CA PRO A 435 -1.50 -18.51 8.18
C PRO A 435 -0.07 -18.71 7.64
N LEU A 436 0.82 -19.40 8.36
CA LEU A 436 2.16 -19.74 7.87
C LEU A 436 2.12 -20.45 6.51
N THR A 437 1.33 -21.52 6.40
CA THR A 437 1.19 -22.29 5.15
C THR A 437 0.60 -21.43 4.03
N THR A 438 -0.32 -20.53 4.35
CA THR A 438 -0.97 -19.61 3.41
C THR A 438 0.03 -18.60 2.85
N GLY A 439 0.85 -18.00 3.71
CA GLY A 439 1.94 -17.10 3.32
C GLY A 439 3.01 -17.80 2.47
N LEU A 440 3.40 -19.03 2.81
CA LEU A 440 4.37 -19.81 2.04
C LEU A 440 3.89 -20.09 0.60
N LYS A 441 2.62 -20.48 0.43
CA LYS A 441 2.05 -20.73 -0.91
C LYS A 441 2.07 -19.51 -1.79
N ALA A 442 1.69 -18.40 -1.21
CA ALA A 442 1.64 -17.13 -1.89
C ALA A 442 3.04 -16.70 -2.36
N TYR A 443 4.01 -16.85 -1.48
CA TYR A 443 5.41 -16.64 -1.81
C TYR A 443 5.88 -17.51 -2.99
N VAL A 444 5.62 -18.83 -2.97
CA VAL A 444 6.03 -19.73 -4.06
C VAL A 444 5.38 -19.36 -5.40
N LYS A 445 4.10 -18.94 -5.37
CA LYS A 445 3.35 -18.55 -6.57
C LYS A 445 3.94 -17.31 -7.24
N ASP A 446 4.29 -16.29 -6.46
CA ASP A 446 4.66 -14.98 -7.02
C ASP A 446 6.09 -14.93 -7.56
N PHE A 447 7.02 -15.65 -6.93
CA PHE A 447 8.42 -15.60 -7.33
C PHE A 447 8.78 -16.59 -8.44
N ASN A 448 7.90 -17.54 -8.80
CA ASN A 448 8.14 -18.62 -9.77
C ASN A 448 9.44 -19.44 -9.55
N LYS A 449 10.19 -19.13 -8.50
CA LYS A 449 11.49 -19.66 -8.09
C LYS A 449 11.60 -19.48 -6.58
N LEU A 450 11.88 -20.55 -5.85
CA LEU A 450 12.39 -20.44 -4.49
C LEU A 450 13.83 -19.91 -4.57
N GLU A 451 14.02 -18.60 -4.57
CA GLU A 451 15.33 -18.05 -4.24
C GLU A 451 15.56 -18.32 -2.74
N SER A 452 16.46 -19.26 -2.46
CA SER A 452 16.67 -19.77 -1.10
C SER A 452 17.00 -18.71 -0.08
N ASN A 453 17.84 -17.74 -0.44
CA ASN A 453 18.29 -16.70 0.49
C ASN A 453 17.09 -15.92 1.07
N VAL A 454 16.01 -15.80 0.30
CA VAL A 454 14.79 -15.16 0.75
C VAL A 454 13.98 -16.06 1.67
N LEU A 455 13.78 -17.34 1.30
CA LEU A 455 13.01 -18.27 2.12
C LEU A 455 13.72 -18.50 3.46
N CYS A 456 15.04 -18.69 3.42
CA CYS A 456 15.89 -18.76 4.60
C CYS A 456 15.84 -17.46 5.41
N SER A 457 15.88 -16.28 4.79
CA SER A 457 15.71 -15.01 5.50
C SER A 457 14.34 -14.89 6.15
N PHE A 458 13.27 -15.31 5.47
CA PHE A 458 11.91 -15.33 6.00
C PHE A 458 11.81 -16.24 7.21
N PHE A 459 12.37 -17.45 7.13
CA PHE A 459 12.41 -18.38 8.26
C PHE A 459 13.31 -17.90 9.39
N HIS A 460 14.46 -17.27 9.09
CA HIS A 460 15.32 -16.67 10.11
C HIS A 460 14.56 -15.61 10.90
N THR A 461 13.87 -14.69 10.23
CA THR A 461 13.07 -13.66 10.91
C THR A 461 11.99 -14.30 11.77
N VAL A 462 11.24 -15.25 11.22
CA VAL A 462 10.16 -15.94 11.93
C VAL A 462 10.69 -16.68 13.17
N ILE A 463 11.80 -17.42 13.06
CA ILE A 463 12.37 -18.21 14.17
C ILE A 463 13.11 -17.33 15.18
N LEU A 464 13.76 -16.24 14.77
CA LEU A 464 14.43 -15.31 15.69
C LEU A 464 13.44 -14.62 16.63
N ASP A 465 12.22 -14.36 16.16
CA ASP A 465 11.16 -13.76 16.98
C ASP A 465 10.53 -14.75 17.99
N THR A 466 10.86 -16.05 17.90
CA THR A 466 10.39 -17.07 18.86
C THR A 466 11.40 -17.31 19.98
N GLU A 467 11.35 -16.50 21.04
CA GLU A 467 12.06 -16.75 22.30
C GLU A 467 11.42 -17.88 23.16
N GLU A 468 10.27 -18.41 22.73
CA GLU A 468 9.48 -19.38 23.48
C GLU A 468 9.72 -20.82 23.01
N GLY A 469 10.16 -21.68 23.95
CA GLY A 469 9.98 -23.14 24.00
C GLY A 469 10.21 -23.98 22.74
N ASP A 470 11.08 -24.99 22.84
CA ASP A 470 11.40 -25.97 21.79
C ASP A 470 10.17 -26.58 21.06
N SER A 471 9.02 -26.71 21.73
CA SER A 471 7.81 -27.30 21.17
C SER A 471 7.17 -26.47 20.04
N TYR A 472 7.22 -25.14 20.14
CA TYR A 472 6.57 -24.25 19.17
C TYR A 472 7.39 -24.13 17.88
N ILE A 473 8.70 -23.96 18.04
CA ILE A 473 9.68 -23.99 16.94
C ILE A 473 9.56 -25.30 16.16
N THR A 474 9.40 -26.43 16.87
CA THR A 474 9.21 -27.75 16.25
C THR A 474 7.96 -27.81 15.39
N GLY A 475 6.82 -27.27 15.87
CA GLY A 475 5.57 -27.23 15.12
C GLY A 475 5.70 -26.51 13.78
N TRP A 476 6.27 -25.31 13.79
CA TRP A 476 6.49 -24.53 12.57
C TRP A 476 7.50 -25.18 11.62
N CYS A 477 8.62 -25.66 12.15
CA CYS A 477 9.61 -26.35 11.32
C CYS A 477 8.96 -27.54 10.60
N ASN A 478 8.10 -28.29 11.28
CA ASN A 478 7.38 -29.41 10.67
C ASN A 478 6.41 -28.96 9.57
N GLU A 479 5.68 -27.86 9.76
CA GLU A 479 4.81 -27.29 8.72
C GLU A 479 5.60 -26.84 7.49
N VAL A 480 6.73 -26.16 7.70
CA VAL A 480 7.62 -25.72 6.62
C VAL A 480 8.21 -26.90 5.88
N ILE A 481 8.78 -27.87 6.59
CA ILE A 481 9.38 -29.07 5.99
C ILE A 481 8.32 -29.83 5.20
N ARG A 482 7.10 -29.95 5.73
CA ARG A 482 6.00 -30.60 5.01
C ARG A 482 5.64 -29.86 3.74
N PHE A 483 5.50 -28.54 3.80
CA PHE A 483 5.23 -27.71 2.63
C PHE A 483 6.32 -27.86 1.58
N LEU A 484 7.60 -27.74 1.96
CA LEU A 484 8.74 -27.91 1.05
C LEU A 484 8.78 -29.30 0.44
N THR A 485 8.54 -30.34 1.24
CA THR A 485 8.52 -31.73 0.76
C THR A 485 7.36 -31.96 -0.20
N PHE A 486 6.19 -31.41 0.08
CA PHE A 486 5.03 -31.43 -0.83
C PHE A 486 5.35 -30.78 -2.18
N GLU A 487 5.94 -29.57 -2.17
CA GLU A 487 6.40 -28.88 -3.38
C GLU A 487 7.43 -29.71 -4.14
N ALA A 488 8.41 -30.24 -3.40
CA ALA A 488 9.48 -31.02 -3.97
C ALA A 488 8.98 -32.31 -4.60
N LEU A 489 7.94 -32.97 -4.06
CA LEU A 489 7.28 -34.16 -4.62
C LEU A 489 6.38 -33.87 -5.84
N GLU A 490 6.31 -32.60 -6.27
CA GLU A 490 5.45 -32.13 -7.37
C GLU A 490 3.97 -32.50 -7.17
N MET A 491 3.50 -32.50 -5.93
CA MET A 491 2.10 -32.79 -5.62
C MET A 491 1.21 -31.62 -6.03
N THR A 492 0.00 -31.92 -6.49
CA THR A 492 -0.93 -30.86 -6.92
C THR A 492 -1.64 -30.26 -5.71
N HIS A 493 -1.49 -28.94 -5.52
CA HIS A 493 -2.26 -28.22 -4.50
C HIS A 493 -3.76 -28.38 -4.71
N THR A 494 -4.43 -28.97 -3.73
CA THR A 494 -5.88 -28.91 -3.57
C THR A 494 -6.29 -27.87 -2.55
N CYS A 495 -5.41 -26.91 -2.26
CA CYS A 495 -5.62 -25.95 -1.21
C CYS A 495 -6.41 -24.72 -1.63
N CYS A 496 -6.65 -23.84 -0.66
CA CYS A 496 -7.15 -22.51 -0.93
C CYS A 496 -6.20 -21.72 -1.84
N GLN A 497 -6.75 -20.95 -2.77
CA GLN A 497 -5.99 -20.17 -3.75
C GLN A 497 -6.45 -18.71 -3.72
N PHE A 498 -5.49 -17.79 -3.67
CA PHE A 498 -5.78 -16.38 -3.89
C PHE A 498 -6.13 -16.14 -5.35
N THR A 499 -7.35 -15.66 -5.57
CA THR A 499 -7.90 -15.34 -6.87
C THR A 499 -8.31 -13.88 -6.88
N VAL A 500 -7.82 -13.14 -7.87
CA VAL A 500 -8.31 -11.79 -8.15
C VAL A 500 -9.67 -11.93 -8.81
N ILE A 501 -10.72 -11.44 -8.15
CA ILE A 501 -12.06 -11.36 -8.73
C ILE A 501 -12.26 -9.95 -9.29
N ASP A 502 -12.64 -9.91 -10.57
CA ASP A 502 -12.99 -8.71 -11.33
C ASP A 502 -14.47 -8.83 -11.72
N ARG A 503 -15.35 -8.31 -10.85
CA ARG A 503 -16.81 -8.38 -10.97
C ARG A 503 -17.39 -6.97 -10.95
N PRO A 504 -17.28 -6.22 -12.07
CA PRO A 504 -17.77 -4.84 -12.15
C PRO A 504 -19.28 -4.72 -11.95
N ASP A 505 -20.03 -5.82 -12.09
CA ASP A 505 -21.45 -5.92 -11.75
C ASP A 505 -21.72 -5.87 -10.24
N ILE A 506 -20.71 -6.15 -9.41
CA ILE A 506 -20.80 -6.14 -7.94
C ILE A 506 -20.03 -4.95 -7.35
N SER A 507 -18.79 -4.73 -7.81
CA SER A 507 -17.93 -3.64 -7.34
C SER A 507 -17.00 -3.18 -8.46
N PRO A 508 -16.74 -1.86 -8.60
CA PRO A 508 -15.75 -1.36 -9.57
C PRO A 508 -14.31 -1.79 -9.24
N ASP A 509 -14.05 -2.16 -7.99
CA ASP A 509 -12.71 -2.53 -7.53
C ASP A 509 -12.43 -4.04 -7.68
N LYS A 510 -11.15 -4.37 -7.87
CA LYS A 510 -10.67 -5.76 -7.89
C LYS A 510 -10.36 -6.23 -6.48
N PHE A 511 -10.76 -7.45 -6.14
CA PHE A 511 -10.53 -8.01 -4.81
C PHE A 511 -9.73 -9.30 -4.87
N ASN A 512 -8.77 -9.43 -3.95
CA ASN A 512 -8.05 -10.67 -3.69
C ASN A 512 -8.86 -11.52 -2.72
N LEU A 513 -9.43 -12.63 -3.21
CA LEU A 513 -10.22 -13.54 -2.39
C LEU A 513 -9.46 -14.84 -2.16
N LEU A 514 -9.51 -15.35 -0.94
CA LEU A 514 -9.03 -16.69 -0.64
C LEU A 514 -10.11 -17.71 -0.95
N MET A 515 -9.99 -18.39 -2.08
CA MET A 515 -10.99 -19.30 -2.61
C MET A 515 -10.67 -20.74 -2.26
N ASN A 516 -11.67 -21.53 -1.90
CA ASN A 516 -11.52 -22.98 -1.77
C ASN A 516 -11.26 -23.63 -3.12
N CYS A 517 -10.49 -24.73 -3.10
CA CYS A 517 -10.39 -25.58 -4.28
C CYS A 517 -11.75 -26.22 -4.57
N ASP A 518 -12.18 -26.18 -5.82
CA ASP A 518 -13.42 -26.82 -6.29
C ASP A 518 -13.47 -28.29 -5.78
N PRO A 519 -14.55 -28.68 -5.07
CA PRO A 519 -14.78 -30.04 -4.62
C PRO A 519 -14.48 -31.13 -5.66
N ARG A 520 -14.91 -30.90 -6.91
CA ARG A 520 -14.72 -31.86 -8.01
C ARG A 520 -13.27 -31.96 -8.42
N LYS A 521 -12.56 -30.82 -8.43
CA LYS A 521 -11.14 -30.76 -8.78
C LYS A 521 -10.29 -31.49 -7.75
N TRP A 522 -10.52 -31.26 -6.45
CA TRP A 522 -9.72 -31.96 -5.44
C TRP A 522 -10.03 -33.45 -5.37
N GLN A 523 -11.30 -33.87 -5.54
CA GLN A 523 -11.64 -35.30 -5.60
C GLN A 523 -10.93 -36.00 -6.77
N LYS A 524 -10.87 -35.36 -7.93
CA LYS A 524 -10.13 -35.86 -9.09
C LYS A 524 -8.62 -35.96 -8.81
N ILE A 525 -8.02 -34.96 -8.17
CA ILE A 525 -6.60 -34.98 -7.80
C ILE A 525 -6.33 -36.11 -6.80
N ARG A 526 -7.14 -36.25 -5.74
CA ARG A 526 -6.90 -37.25 -4.68
C ARG A 526 -7.22 -38.68 -5.08
N SER A 527 -8.01 -38.88 -6.13
CA SER A 527 -8.24 -40.20 -6.73
C SER A 527 -7.14 -40.61 -7.72
N HIS A 528 -6.23 -39.70 -8.08
CA HIS A 528 -5.14 -40.00 -9.00
C HIS A 528 -4.08 -40.87 -8.32
N LYS A 529 -3.76 -42.04 -8.90
CA LYS A 529 -2.83 -43.02 -8.32
C LYS A 529 -1.47 -42.41 -7.93
N ARG A 530 -0.85 -41.63 -8.83
CA ARG A 530 0.43 -40.94 -8.54
C ARG A 530 0.34 -40.00 -7.35
N GLU A 531 -0.78 -39.31 -7.18
CA GLU A 531 -0.97 -38.36 -6.07
C GLU A 531 -1.13 -39.11 -4.75
N GLN A 532 -1.79 -40.27 -4.75
CA GLN A 532 -1.88 -41.15 -3.58
C GLN A 532 -0.53 -41.77 -3.20
N GLU A 533 0.25 -42.21 -4.19
CA GLU A 533 1.62 -42.73 -3.99
C GLU A 533 2.53 -41.64 -3.40
N ASN A 534 2.46 -40.43 -3.96
CA ASN A 534 3.20 -39.28 -3.46
C ASN A 534 2.73 -38.87 -2.05
N ALA A 535 1.42 -38.93 -1.75
CA ALA A 535 0.92 -38.66 -0.41
C ALA A 535 1.44 -39.67 0.62
N ALA A 536 1.45 -40.96 0.27
CA ALA A 536 2.03 -41.99 1.14
C ALA A 536 3.55 -41.81 1.31
N LEU A 537 4.25 -41.37 0.27
CA LEU A 537 5.67 -41.01 0.36
C LEU A 537 5.90 -39.78 1.25
N LEU A 538 5.06 -38.75 1.12
CA LEU A 538 5.12 -37.55 1.95
C LEU A 538 5.01 -37.89 3.43
N GLU A 539 4.04 -38.73 3.84
CA GLU A 539 3.89 -39.10 5.26
C GLU A 539 5.13 -39.83 5.79
N ARG A 540 5.68 -40.79 5.03
CA ARG A 540 6.91 -41.50 5.44
C ARG A 540 8.10 -40.55 5.57
N LEU A 541 8.25 -39.61 4.64
CA LEU A 541 9.32 -38.61 4.71
C LEU A 541 9.11 -37.67 5.89
N MET A 542 7.87 -37.28 6.19
CA MET A 542 7.59 -36.45 7.35
C MET A 542 7.91 -37.17 8.66
N GLU A 543 7.60 -38.47 8.79
CA GLU A 543 8.01 -39.28 9.94
C GLU A 543 9.55 -39.31 10.09
N GLU A 544 10.27 -39.56 9.00
CA GLU A 544 11.74 -39.55 8.94
C GLU A 544 12.31 -38.18 9.35
N PHE A 545 11.79 -37.10 8.75
CA PHE A 545 12.25 -35.73 8.97
C PHE A 545 11.95 -35.22 10.38
N ILE A 546 10.77 -35.53 10.93
CA ILE A 546 10.41 -35.17 12.30
C ILE A 546 11.33 -35.89 13.28
N ALA A 547 11.56 -37.20 13.10
CA ALA A 547 12.46 -37.97 13.96
C ALA A 547 13.89 -37.39 13.92
N TYR A 548 14.41 -37.05 12.72
CA TYR A 548 15.71 -36.42 12.60
C TYR A 548 15.77 -35.05 13.30
N MET A 549 14.76 -34.20 13.09
CA MET A 549 14.66 -32.88 13.73
C MET A 549 14.63 -32.98 15.25
N MET A 550 13.95 -33.98 15.82
CA MET A 550 13.90 -34.22 17.27
C MET A 550 15.26 -34.58 17.87
N HIS A 551 16.16 -35.18 17.08
CA HIS A 551 17.52 -35.52 17.52
C HIS A 551 18.54 -34.41 17.27
N MET A 552 18.19 -33.42 16.43
CA MET A 552 19.02 -32.26 16.19
C MET A 552 18.86 -31.25 17.33
N ARG A 553 19.97 -30.64 17.77
CA ARG A 553 19.89 -29.52 18.70
C ARG A 553 19.18 -28.34 18.02
N LEU A 554 18.01 -27.95 18.55
CA LEU A 554 17.26 -26.83 18.03
C LEU A 554 18.01 -25.51 18.30
N SER A 555 17.99 -24.65 17.30
CA SER A 555 18.60 -23.34 17.24
C SER A 555 17.86 -22.54 16.19
N THR A 556 18.07 -21.22 16.16
CA THR A 556 17.48 -20.34 15.15
C THR A 556 17.90 -20.68 13.72
N ARG A 557 19.01 -21.42 13.56
CA ARG A 557 19.51 -21.91 12.27
C ARG A 557 19.13 -23.36 11.95
N SER A 558 18.48 -24.07 12.86
CA SER A 558 18.31 -25.52 12.72
C SER A 558 17.47 -25.91 11.50
N LEU A 559 16.41 -25.15 11.20
CA LEU A 559 15.63 -25.36 9.98
C LEU A 559 16.47 -25.13 8.71
N GLU A 560 17.27 -24.07 8.68
CA GLU A 560 18.16 -23.79 7.55
C GLU A 560 19.19 -24.91 7.36
N ILE A 561 19.85 -25.35 8.43
CA ILE A 561 20.84 -26.43 8.42
C ILE A 561 20.19 -27.73 7.94
N PHE A 562 19.00 -28.05 8.45
CA PHE A 562 18.26 -29.24 8.06
C PHE A 562 17.85 -29.21 6.58
N VAL A 563 17.25 -28.10 6.14
CA VAL A 563 16.79 -27.93 4.75
C VAL A 563 17.97 -27.97 3.78
N ASN A 564 19.06 -27.26 4.07
CA ASN A 564 20.24 -27.20 3.21
C ASN A 564 21.13 -28.46 3.27
N GLY A 565 21.01 -29.26 4.33
CA GLY A 565 21.75 -30.50 4.53
C GLY A 565 20.89 -31.73 4.26
N TYR A 566 20.39 -32.34 5.34
CA TYR A 566 19.75 -33.66 5.32
C TYR A 566 18.53 -33.72 4.39
N TRP A 567 17.61 -32.77 4.48
CA TRP A 567 16.41 -32.74 3.62
C TRP A 567 16.78 -32.71 2.14
N ARG A 568 17.70 -31.81 1.74
CA ARG A 568 18.13 -31.66 0.35
C ARG A 568 18.79 -32.93 -0.16
N GLN A 569 19.68 -33.53 0.63
CA GLN A 569 20.30 -34.81 0.29
C GLN A 569 19.22 -35.87 0.06
N ARG A 570 18.28 -36.00 0.99
CA ARG A 570 17.22 -37.01 0.92
C ARG A 570 16.31 -36.82 -0.28
N MET A 571 15.89 -35.58 -0.56
CA MET A 571 15.10 -35.28 -1.76
C MET A 571 15.88 -35.58 -3.05
N SER A 572 17.20 -35.38 -3.05
CA SER A 572 18.04 -35.71 -4.21
C SER A 572 18.11 -37.22 -4.46
N GLU A 573 18.09 -38.05 -3.42
CA GLU A 573 18.05 -39.52 -3.54
C GLU A 573 16.74 -40.02 -4.15
N ILE A 574 15.61 -39.40 -3.79
CA ILE A 574 14.29 -39.73 -4.36
C ILE A 574 14.24 -39.42 -5.86
N TYR A 575 14.90 -38.34 -6.27
CA TYR A 575 15.01 -37.91 -7.65
C TYR A 575 16.21 -38.47 -8.39
N ALA A 576 17.03 -39.29 -7.74
CA ALA A 576 18.16 -39.94 -8.39
C ALA A 576 17.60 -40.82 -9.52
N VAL A 577 17.87 -40.41 -10.75
CA VAL A 577 17.46 -41.18 -11.92
C VAL A 577 18.13 -42.54 -11.81
N ASP A 578 17.35 -43.63 -11.98
CA ASP A 578 17.93 -44.97 -11.99
C ASP A 578 19.04 -44.98 -13.03
N SER A 579 20.24 -45.35 -12.58
CA SER A 579 21.41 -45.50 -13.44
C SER A 579 21.13 -46.39 -14.66
N ASN A 580 20.18 -47.33 -14.56
CA ASN A 580 19.73 -48.16 -15.67
C ASN A 580 18.81 -47.40 -16.64
N GLU A 581 17.94 -46.50 -16.17
CA GLU A 581 17.16 -45.61 -17.04
C GLU A 581 18.07 -44.63 -17.80
N ILE A 582 19.09 -44.08 -17.13
CA ILE A 582 20.11 -43.25 -17.81
C ILE A 582 20.81 -44.08 -18.90
N LYS A 583 21.27 -45.29 -18.57
CA LYS A 583 21.90 -46.20 -19.54
C LYS A 583 20.96 -46.57 -20.69
N ASN A 584 19.68 -46.79 -20.41
CA ASN A 584 18.68 -47.10 -21.44
C ASN A 584 18.44 -45.90 -22.37
N ILE A 585 18.32 -44.68 -21.82
CA ILE A 585 18.24 -43.46 -22.63
C ILE A 585 19.50 -43.30 -23.47
N GLN A 586 20.68 -43.48 -22.88
CA GLN A 586 21.96 -43.43 -23.60
C GLN A 586 22.03 -44.47 -24.73
N ASN A 587 21.62 -45.71 -24.47
CA ASN A 587 21.58 -46.78 -25.48
C ASN A 587 20.59 -46.48 -26.61
N CYS A 588 19.42 -45.89 -26.30
CA CYS A 588 18.46 -45.42 -27.32
C CYS A 588 19.01 -44.27 -28.17
N LEU A 589 19.87 -43.42 -27.60
CA LEU A 589 20.51 -42.31 -28.31
C LEU A 589 21.69 -42.75 -29.20
N VAL A 590 22.34 -43.89 -28.91
CA VAL A 590 23.46 -44.44 -29.72
C VAL A 590 23.03 -44.78 -31.16
N GLY A 591 21.74 -45.01 -31.41
CA GLY A 591 21.20 -45.27 -32.75
C GLY A 591 20.72 -44.02 -33.52
N ILE A 592 20.56 -42.88 -32.85
CA ILE A 592 20.12 -41.64 -33.50
C ILE A 592 21.36 -40.97 -34.08
N LYS A 593 21.66 -41.25 -35.35
CA LYS A 593 22.57 -40.39 -36.12
C LYS A 593 21.99 -38.98 -36.06
N THR A 594 22.61 -38.12 -35.25
CA THR A 594 22.39 -36.69 -35.35
C THR A 594 22.75 -36.32 -36.79
N GLN A 595 21.73 -36.17 -37.64
CA GLN A 595 21.89 -35.52 -38.92
C GLN A 595 22.41 -34.12 -38.58
N ARG A 596 23.73 -33.96 -38.64
CA ARG A 596 24.33 -32.64 -38.77
C ARG A 596 23.61 -32.02 -39.96
N CYS A 597 22.75 -31.04 -39.70
CA CYS A 597 22.29 -30.12 -40.73
C CYS A 597 23.56 -29.58 -41.38
N ALA A 598 23.90 -30.13 -42.55
CA ALA A 598 24.89 -29.54 -43.41
C ALA A 598 24.34 -28.16 -43.76
N SER A 599 24.96 -27.13 -43.19
CA SER A 599 24.75 -25.76 -43.59
C SER A 599 25.02 -25.67 -45.09
N LYS A 600 23.96 -25.55 -45.88
CA LYS A 600 24.06 -25.14 -47.27
C LYS A 600 24.62 -23.72 -47.30
N GLN A 601 25.92 -23.61 -47.59
CA GLN A 601 26.43 -22.45 -48.29
C GLN A 601 26.07 -22.63 -49.76
N GLY A 602 25.25 -21.70 -50.26
CA GLY A 602 24.80 -21.56 -51.63
C GLY A 602 24.12 -20.22 -51.74
#